data_AF-A0AAN6TRL9-F1
#
_entry.id   AF-A0AAN6TRL9-F1
#
_cell.length_a   1.000
_cell.length_b   1.000
_cell.length_c   1.000
_cell.angle_alpha   90.00
_cell.angle_beta   90.00
_cell.angle_gamma   90.00
#
_symmetry.space_group_name_H-M   'P 1'
#
loop_
_entity.id
_entity.type
_entity.pdbx_description
1 polymer ?
#
loop_
_entity_poly.entity_id
_entity_poly.type
_entity_poly.pdbx_seq_one_letter_code
_entity_poly.pdbx_strand_id
1 'polypeptide(L)'
;MANLALTYRNQGRWEDAEVLQAKGLELCSKKLGQRNPNTPISMKNLASIWKDMGRHEDALGLLQTCFDLRQQVLGASHPYTASTLSTLRAWRKENEQAPV
;
A
#
# COMPACT_ATOMS: atom_id res chain seq x y z
N MET A 1 12.61 3.71 -7.11
CA MET A 1 12.44 3.02 -5.81
C MET A 1 11.51 1.82 -5.93
N ALA A 2 10.29 1.96 -6.50
CA ALA A 2 9.35 0.84 -6.65
C ALA A 2 9.92 -0.41 -7.35
N ASN A 3 10.72 -0.25 -8.41
CA ASN A 3 11.32 -1.39 -9.12
C ASN A 3 12.30 -2.17 -8.24
N LEU A 4 13.11 -1.48 -7.43
CA LEU A 4 14.10 -2.12 -6.55
C LEU A 4 13.42 -2.83 -5.37
N ALA A 5 12.36 -2.25 -4.81
CA ALA A 5 11.56 -2.89 -3.77
C ALA A 5 10.89 -4.18 -4.31
N LEU A 6 10.39 -4.16 -5.56
CA LEU A 6 9.83 -5.35 -6.19
C LEU A 6 10.88 -6.44 -6.40
N THR A 7 12.10 -6.06 -6.82
CA THR A 7 13.23 -6.98 -6.95
C THR A 7 13.58 -7.62 -5.61
N TYR A 8 13.67 -6.85 -4.53
CA TYR A 8 13.96 -7.39 -3.20
C TYR A 8 12.87 -8.33 -2.70
N ARG A 9 11.59 -7.99 -2.90
CA ARG A 9 10.50 -8.90 -2.57
C ARG A 9 10.60 -10.22 -3.36
N ASN A 10 10.92 -10.16 -4.65
CA ASN A 10 11.07 -11.37 -5.47
C ASN A 10 12.27 -12.25 -5.02
N GLN A 11 13.24 -11.66 -4.31
CA GLN A 11 14.37 -12.36 -3.70
C GLN A 11 14.07 -12.84 -2.27
N GLY A 12 12.86 -12.64 -1.74
CA GLY A 12 12.50 -12.94 -0.35
C GLY A 12 13.09 -11.97 0.68
N ARG A 13 13.66 -10.85 0.24
CA ARG A 13 14.24 -9.79 1.09
C ARG A 13 13.17 -8.76 1.43
N TRP A 14 12.18 -9.19 2.21
CA TRP A 14 10.99 -8.41 2.50
C TRP A 14 11.27 -7.16 3.35
N GLU A 15 12.15 -7.27 4.36
CA GLU A 15 12.56 -6.14 5.21
C GLU A 15 13.25 -5.02 4.40
N ASP A 16 14.16 -5.38 3.49
CA ASP A 16 14.81 -4.40 2.62
C ASP A 16 13.81 -3.70 1.70
N ALA A 17 12.84 -4.46 1.18
CA ALA A 17 11.75 -3.93 0.36
C ALA A 17 10.85 -2.96 1.16
N GLU A 18 10.52 -3.31 2.41
CA GLU A 18 9.76 -2.47 3.34
C GLU A 18 10.48 -1.16 3.60
N VAL A 19 11.74 -1.19 4.02
CA VAL A 19 12.53 0.01 4.33
C VAL A 19 12.62 0.93 3.12
N LEU A 20 12.84 0.38 1.92
CA LEU A 20 12.95 1.16 0.70
C LEU A 20 11.63 1.85 0.35
N GLN A 21 10.51 1.15 0.53
CA GLN A 21 9.19 1.64 0.19
C GLN A 21 8.65 2.61 1.24
N ALA A 22 8.94 2.40 2.52
CA ALA A 22 8.66 3.32 3.62
C ALA A 22 9.43 4.65 3.47
N LYS A 23 10.74 4.58 3.17
CA LYS A 23 11.53 5.78 2.84
C LYS A 23 10.97 6.51 1.62
N GLY A 24 10.58 5.77 0.58
CA GLY A 24 9.94 6.35 -0.60
C GLY A 24 8.62 7.07 -0.27
N LEU A 25 7.82 6.49 0.62
CA LEU A 25 6.58 7.09 1.09
C LEU A 25 6.81 8.38 1.89
N GLU A 26 7.74 8.35 2.84
CA GLU A 26 8.10 9.52 3.64
C GLU A 26 8.62 10.65 2.74
N LEU A 27 9.49 10.33 1.78
CA LEU A 27 10.02 11.30 0.84
C LEU A 27 8.91 11.89 -0.05
N CYS A 28 7.98 11.06 -0.53
CA CYS A 28 6.84 11.51 -1.34
C CYS A 28 5.90 12.41 -0.51
N SER A 29 5.60 12.00 0.73
CA SER A 29 4.77 12.77 1.65
C SER A 29 5.39 14.12 1.97
N LYS A 30 6.70 14.16 2.23
CA LYS A 30 7.44 15.37 2.63
C LYS A 30 7.77 16.30 1.47
N LYS A 31 8.13 15.78 0.29
CA LYS A 31 8.53 16.60 -0.87
C LYS A 31 7.38 17.02 -1.77
N LEU A 32 6.40 16.15 -1.97
CA LEU A 32 5.36 16.33 -2.98
C LEU A 32 3.98 16.58 -2.35
N GLY A 33 3.90 16.51 -1.01
CA GLY A 33 2.67 16.61 -0.26
C GLY A 33 1.78 15.37 -0.39
N GLN A 34 0.78 15.25 0.49
CA GLN A 34 -0.21 14.17 0.45
C GLN A 34 -1.04 14.12 -0.85
N ARG A 35 -0.95 15.14 -1.72
CA ARG A 35 -1.68 15.21 -2.99
C ARG A 35 -0.98 14.53 -4.16
N ASN A 36 0.22 13.97 -3.97
CA ASN A 36 0.92 13.38 -5.10
C ASN A 36 0.31 12.02 -5.51
N PRO A 37 -0.02 11.81 -6.80
CA PRO A 37 -0.59 10.56 -7.29
C PRO A 37 0.32 9.33 -7.11
N ASN A 38 1.63 9.52 -6.88
CA ASN A 38 2.59 8.45 -6.63
C ASN A 38 2.62 7.97 -5.16
N THR A 39 2.15 8.78 -4.21
CA THR A 39 2.09 8.41 -2.79
C THR A 39 1.19 7.18 -2.57
N PRO A 40 -0.06 7.16 -3.08
CA PRO A 40 -0.94 5.99 -2.94
C PRO A 40 -0.41 4.72 -3.62
N ILE A 41 0.33 4.85 -4.74
CA ILE A 41 0.94 3.71 -5.43
C ILE A 41 2.02 3.09 -4.52
N SER A 42 2.82 3.93 -3.89
CA SER A 42 3.86 3.48 -2.96
C SER A 42 3.28 2.77 -1.73
N MET A 43 2.19 3.31 -1.17
CA MET A 43 1.46 2.66 -0.07
C MET A 43 0.91 1.29 -0.46
N LYS A 44 0.31 1.17 -1.66
CA LYS A 44 -0.22 -0.10 -2.14
C LYS A 44 0.87 -1.17 -2.27
N ASN A 45 2.03 -0.78 -2.78
CA ASN A 45 3.16 -1.70 -2.93
C ASN A 45 3.70 -2.17 -1.58
N LEU A 46 3.83 -1.25 -0.61
CA LEU A 46 4.23 -1.58 0.75
C LEU A 46 3.21 -2.52 1.44
N ALA A 47 1.92 -2.25 1.26
CA ALA A 47 0.86 -3.12 1.78
C ALA A 47 0.92 -4.53 1.17
N SER A 48 1.28 -4.66 -0.11
CA SER A 48 1.49 -5.97 -0.72
C SER A 48 2.70 -6.70 -0.14
N ILE A 49 3.79 -5.99 0.14
CA ILE A 49 4.99 -6.56 0.78
C ILE A 49 4.64 -7.08 2.19
N TRP A 50 3.87 -6.33 2.96
CA TRP A 50 3.38 -6.78 4.28
C TRP A 50 2.44 -7.98 4.18
N LYS A 51 1.55 -8.03 3.18
CA LYS A 51 0.71 -9.20 2.91
C LYS A 51 1.58 -10.43 2.61
N ASP A 52 2.63 -10.28 1.80
CA ASP A 52 3.56 -11.37 1.44
C ASP A 52 4.37 -11.85 2.67
N MET A 53 4.59 -11.00 3.68
CA MET A 53 5.20 -11.35 4.98
C MET A 53 4.23 -11.99 5.99
N GLY A 54 2.94 -12.13 5.67
CA GLY A 54 1.90 -12.59 6.61
C GLY A 54 1.41 -11.51 7.58
N ARG A 55 1.85 -10.25 7.43
CA ARG A 55 1.41 -9.09 8.22
C ARG A 55 0.14 -8.48 7.62
N HIS A 56 -0.94 -9.26 7.61
CA HIS A 56 -2.19 -8.87 6.95
C HIS A 56 -2.87 -7.66 7.60
N GLU A 57 -2.84 -7.53 8.93
CA GLU A 57 -3.43 -6.38 9.63
C GLU A 57 -2.73 -5.07 9.28
N ASP A 58 -1.40 -5.06 9.29
CA ASP A 58 -0.60 -3.88 8.89
C ASP A 58 -0.89 -3.50 7.43
N ALA A 59 -0.95 -4.50 6.54
CA ALA A 59 -1.28 -4.32 5.14
C ALA A 59 -2.66 -3.66 4.96
N LEU A 60 -3.67 -4.13 5.69
CA LEU A 60 -5.02 -3.57 5.66
C LEU A 60 -5.04 -2.13 6.20
N GLY A 61 -4.35 -1.85 7.31
CA GLY A 61 -4.24 -0.51 7.88
C GLY A 61 -3.65 0.49 6.89
N LEU A 62 -2.56 0.13 6.21
CA LEU A 62 -1.94 1.00 5.21
C LEU A 62 -2.81 1.21 3.97
N LEU A 63 -3.50 0.16 3.52
CA LEU A 63 -4.38 0.25 2.37
C LEU A 63 -5.63 1.10 2.69
N GLN A 64 -6.11 1.08 3.93
CA GLN A 64 -7.16 1.98 4.44
C GLN A 64 -6.69 3.44 4.39
N THR A 65 -5.51 3.75 4.91
CA THR A 65 -4.95 5.12 4.83
C THR A 65 -4.77 5.59 3.38
N CYS A 66 -4.40 4.67 2.47
CA CYS A 66 -4.30 4.95 1.03
C CYS A 66 -5.66 5.30 0.42
N PHE A 67 -6.74 4.63 0.85
CA PHE A 67 -8.10 4.93 0.44
C PHE A 67 -8.54 6.31 0.93
N ASP A 68 -8.37 6.62 2.21
CA ASP A 68 -8.74 7.92 2.80
C ASP A 68 -8.05 9.08 2.07
N LEU A 69 -6.76 8.92 1.80
CA LEU A 69 -5.96 9.92 1.10
C LEU A 69 -6.42 10.06 -0.37
N ARG A 70 -6.70 8.96 -1.08
CA ARG A 70 -7.29 9.04 -2.43
C ARG A 70 -8.67 9.68 -2.43
N GLN A 71 -9.50 9.39 -1.44
CA GLN A 71 -10.82 9.98 -1.30
C GLN A 71 -10.74 11.49 -1.07
N GLN A 72 -9.82 11.96 -0.23
CA GLN A 72 -9.61 13.40 -0.01
C GLN A 72 -9.04 14.13 -1.23
N VAL A 73 -8.13 13.50 -1.99
CA VAL A 73 -7.43 14.13 -3.11
C VAL A 73 -8.21 14.07 -4.42
N LEU A 74 -8.79 12.91 -4.72
CA LEU A 74 -9.44 12.61 -6.01
C LEU A 74 -10.97 12.53 -5.90
N GLY A 75 -11.51 12.40 -4.69
CA GLY A 75 -12.93 12.15 -4.45
C GLY A 75 -13.31 10.67 -4.44
N ALA A 76 -14.49 10.37 -3.89
CA ALA A 76 -15.03 9.02 -3.78
C ALA A 76 -15.39 8.40 -5.15
N SER A 77 -15.77 9.23 -6.13
CA SER A 77 -16.16 8.80 -7.47
C SER A 77 -14.98 8.48 -8.39
N HIS A 78 -13.74 8.72 -7.96
CA HIS A 78 -12.58 8.50 -8.81
C HIS A 78 -12.31 6.99 -8.97
N PRO A 79 -12.02 6.48 -10.19
CA PRO A 79 -11.78 5.06 -10.42
C PRO A 79 -10.65 4.48 -9.56
N TYR A 80 -9.59 5.25 -9.31
CA TYR A 80 -8.52 4.85 -8.38
C TYR A 80 -8.97 4.70 -6.91
N THR A 81 -9.91 5.52 -6.43
CA THR A 81 -10.46 5.41 -5.08
C THR A 81 -11.32 4.14 -4.97
N ALA A 82 -12.18 3.90 -5.97
CA ALA A 82 -12.99 2.68 -6.05
C ALA A 82 -12.13 1.41 -6.14
N SER A 83 -11.04 1.44 -6.91
CA SER A 83 -10.10 0.31 -7.03
C SER A 83 -9.35 0.02 -5.71
N THR A 84 -8.96 1.05 -4.95
CA THR A 84 -8.38 0.82 -3.62
C THR A 84 -9.41 0.21 -2.67
N LEU A 85 -10.66 0.70 -2.69
CA LEU A 85 -11.74 0.16 -1.86
C LEU A 85 -12.05 -1.31 -2.19
N SER A 86 -12.11 -1.67 -3.48
CA SER A 86 -12.34 -3.06 -3.89
C SER A 86 -11.19 -3.97 -3.43
N THR A 87 -9.95 -3.51 -3.53
CA THR A 87 -8.77 -4.23 -3.02
C THR A 87 -8.84 -4.40 -1.51
N LEU A 88 -9.21 -3.35 -0.76
CA LEU A 88 -9.36 -3.40 0.69
C LEU A 88 -10.42 -4.41 1.13
N ARG A 89 -11.57 -4.43 0.45
CA ARG A 89 -12.63 -5.41 0.72
C ARG A 89 -12.20 -6.83 0.40
N ALA A 90 -11.49 -7.03 -0.72
CA ALA A 90 -10.96 -8.33 -1.09
C ALA A 90 -9.98 -8.85 -0.02
N TRP A 91 -9.01 -8.03 0.38
CA TRP A 91 -8.01 -8.42 1.37
C TRP A 91 -8.61 -8.64 2.75
N ARG A 92 -9.60 -7.85 3.16
CA ARG A 92 -10.31 -8.06 4.43
C ARG A 92 -11.01 -9.42 4.43
N LYS A 93 -11.74 -9.71 3.34
CA LYS A 93 -12.44 -10.99 3.17
C LYS A 93 -11.47 -12.18 3.10
N GLU A 94 -10.30 -12.02 2.51
CA GLU A 94 -9.24 -13.04 2.52
C GLU A 94 -8.69 -13.25 3.94
N ASN A 95 -8.44 -12.17 4.69
CA ASN A 95 -7.94 -12.23 6.07
C ASN A 95 -8.95 -12.87 7.03
N GLU A 96 -10.25 -12.60 6.86
CA GLU A 96 -11.33 -13.22 7.65
C GLU A 96 -11.51 -14.72 7.35
N GLN A 97 -11.02 -15.22 6.22
CA GLN A 97 -11.11 -16.63 5.81
C GLN A 97 -9.81 -17.42 6.02
N ALA A 98 -8.72 -16.77 6.46
CA ALA A 98 -7.48 -17.45 6.75
C ALA A 98 -7.62 -18.23 8.07
N PRO A 99 -7.49 -19.59 8.07
CA PRO A 99 -7.52 -20.36 9.30
C PRO A 99 -6.30 -20.02 10.16
N VAL A 100 -6.55 -19.78 11.45
CA VAL A 100 -5.56 -19.57 12.52
C VAL A 100 -4.63 -20.78 12.66
#